data_AF-A0A7Z7INV7-F1
#
_entry.id   AF-A0A7Z7INV7-F1
#
_cell.length_a   1.000
_cell.length_b   1.000
_cell.length_c   1.000
_cell.angle_alpha   90.00
_cell.angle_beta   90.00
_cell.angle_gamma   90.00
#
_symmetry.space_group_name_H-M   'P 1'
#
loop_
_entity.id
_entity.type
_entity.pdbx_description
1 polymer ?
#
loop_
_entity_poly.entity_id
_entity_poly.type
_entity_poly.pdbx_seq_one_letter_code
_entity_poly.pdbx_strand_id
1 'polypeptide(L)'
;MSTPSTPQERIAAVDQGLRVTRALVAELNAAAHNMREQDPISDVVVPTFDGNGYLCDLFIVPTALADYTYTGLEDLITQVLSEGTQRLREVAQAAIDRYWGPESSWQELKVLRDDW
;
A
#
# COMPACT_ATOMS: atom_id res chain seq x y z
N MET A 1 -22.50 -23.43 -12.91
CA MET A 1 -22.84 -22.73 -11.65
C MET A 1 -24.26 -22.21 -11.81
N SER A 2 -25.13 -22.47 -10.82
CA SER A 2 -26.56 -22.11 -10.89
C SER A 2 -26.76 -20.64 -10.49
N THR A 3 -27.47 -19.89 -11.30
CA THR A 3 -27.92 -18.51 -11.03
C THR A 3 -28.78 -18.47 -9.75
N PRO A 4 -28.61 -17.48 -8.84
CA PRO A 4 -29.44 -17.35 -7.65
C PRO A 4 -30.89 -17.10 -8.08
N SER A 5 -31.75 -18.07 -7.82
CA SER A 5 -33.08 -18.17 -8.40
C SER A 5 -34.15 -17.50 -7.54
N THR A 6 -33.82 -17.12 -6.29
CA THR A 6 -34.76 -16.49 -5.34
C THR A 6 -34.26 -15.16 -4.76
N PRO A 7 -35.16 -14.24 -4.36
CA PRO A 7 -34.78 -12.99 -3.70
C PRO A 7 -33.89 -13.16 -2.46
N GLN A 8 -34.09 -14.23 -1.68
CA GLN A 8 -33.29 -14.54 -0.51
C GLN A 8 -31.85 -14.93 -0.87
N GLU A 9 -31.64 -15.74 -1.92
CA GLU A 9 -30.30 -16.08 -2.41
C GLU A 9 -29.57 -14.85 -2.93
N ARG A 10 -30.29 -13.92 -3.56
CA ARG A 10 -29.73 -12.64 -4.01
C ARG A 10 -29.29 -11.75 -2.85
N ILE A 11 -30.11 -11.62 -1.81
CA ILE A 11 -29.75 -10.87 -0.59
C ILE A 11 -28.52 -11.50 0.08
N ALA A 12 -28.49 -12.83 0.20
CA ALA A 12 -27.36 -13.54 0.79
C ALA A 12 -26.06 -13.35 -0.01
N ALA A 13 -26.13 -13.31 -1.35
CA ALA A 13 -24.98 -13.05 -2.21
C ALA A 13 -24.45 -11.62 -2.03
N VAL A 14 -25.34 -10.61 -1.96
CA VAL A 14 -24.96 -9.21 -1.72
C VAL A 14 -24.35 -9.03 -0.33
N ASP A 15 -24.96 -9.63 0.71
CA ASP A 15 -24.43 -9.58 2.08
C ASP A 15 -23.05 -10.23 2.18
N GLN A 16 -22.85 -11.34 1.48
CA GLN A 16 -21.54 -11.98 1.39
C GLN A 16 -20.53 -11.09 0.68
N GLY A 17 -20.90 -10.46 -0.43
CA GLY A 17 -20.03 -9.52 -1.15
C GLY A 17 -19.64 -8.30 -0.31
N LEU A 18 -20.57 -7.76 0.48
CA LEU A 18 -20.31 -6.66 1.38
C LEU A 18 -19.36 -7.05 2.52
N ARG A 19 -19.50 -8.26 3.08
CA ARG A 19 -18.57 -8.79 4.09
C ARG A 19 -17.17 -8.95 3.55
N VAL A 20 -17.02 -9.57 2.37
CA VAL A 20 -15.72 -9.76 1.71
C VAL A 20 -15.07 -8.42 1.39
N THR A 21 -15.82 -7.47 0.84
CA THR A 21 -15.32 -6.12 0.56
C THR A 21 -14.80 -5.42 1.81
N ARG A 22 -15.55 -5.49 2.92
CA ARG A 22 -15.13 -4.90 4.20
C ARG A 22 -13.86 -5.55 4.75
N ALA A 23 -13.73 -6.87 4.63
CA ALA A 23 -12.52 -7.58 5.03
C ALA A 23 -11.32 -7.15 4.19
N LEU A 24 -11.45 -7.09 2.87
CA LEU A 24 -10.38 -6.65 1.96
C LEU A 24 -9.94 -5.21 2.24
N VAL A 25 -10.88 -4.30 2.50
CA VAL A 25 -10.56 -2.91 2.87
C VAL A 25 -9.83 -2.85 4.22
N ALA A 26 -10.22 -3.66 5.20
CA ALA A 26 -9.53 -3.72 6.48
C ALA A 26 -8.10 -4.27 6.34
N GLU A 27 -7.91 -5.31 5.53
CA GLU A 27 -6.60 -5.88 5.22
C GLU A 27 -5.70 -4.91 4.44
N LEU A 28 -6.26 -4.15 3.49
CA LEU A 28 -5.54 -3.05 2.82
C LEU A 28 -5.09 -1.99 3.84
N ASN A 29 -6.01 -1.53 4.70
CA ASN A 29 -5.69 -0.49 5.68
C ASN A 29 -4.61 -0.94 6.66
N ALA A 30 -4.65 -2.21 7.09
CA ALA A 30 -3.60 -2.80 7.92
C ALA A 30 -2.26 -2.88 7.18
N ALA A 31 -2.27 -3.30 5.91
CA ALA A 31 -1.06 -3.34 5.09
C ALA A 31 -0.46 -1.93 4.89
N ALA A 32 -1.29 -0.93 4.63
CA ALA A 32 -0.88 0.47 4.53
C ALA A 32 -0.29 1.03 5.84
N HIS A 33 -0.75 0.53 6.99
CA HIS A 33 -0.17 0.90 8.28
C HIS A 33 1.22 0.28 8.48
N ASN A 34 1.37 -1.02 8.18
CA ASN A 34 2.63 -1.74 8.29
C ASN A 34 3.69 -1.23 7.29
N MET A 35 3.28 -0.64 6.17
CA MET A 35 4.19 0.05 5.23
C MET A 35 5.01 1.17 5.87
N ARG A 36 4.54 1.77 6.97
CA ARG A 36 5.30 2.80 7.70
C ARG A 36 6.45 2.22 8.53
N GLU A 37 6.47 0.92 8.77
CA GLU A 37 7.47 0.25 9.61
C GLU A 37 8.60 -0.39 8.79
N GLN A 38 8.84 0.06 7.56
CA GLN A 38 9.94 -0.46 6.74
C GLN A 38 11.31 -0.08 7.31
N ASP A 39 12.26 -0.99 7.18
CA ASP A 39 13.65 -0.74 7.54
C ASP A 39 14.17 0.51 6.81
N PRO A 40 14.83 1.44 7.54
CA PRO A 40 15.36 2.65 6.94
C PRO A 40 16.43 2.31 5.90
N ILE A 41 16.45 3.10 4.80
CA ILE A 41 17.47 2.98 3.75
C ILE A 41 18.84 3.42 4.28
N SER A 42 18.85 4.34 5.23
CA SER A 42 20.04 4.87 5.88
C SER A 42 19.73 5.20 7.34
N ASP A 43 20.68 4.92 8.24
CA ASP A 43 20.61 5.36 9.63
C ASP A 43 21.01 6.84 9.81
N VAL A 44 21.54 7.47 8.75
CA VAL A 44 22.06 8.86 8.76
C VAL A 44 21.01 9.83 8.23
N VAL A 45 20.31 9.46 7.16
CA VAL A 45 19.23 10.24 6.54
C VAL A 45 17.96 9.41 6.54
N VAL A 46 16.98 9.83 7.32
CA VAL A 46 15.72 9.08 7.53
C VAL A 46 14.53 9.95 7.10
N PRO A 47 13.92 9.68 5.94
CA PRO A 47 12.74 10.38 5.48
C PRO A 47 11.49 9.77 6.10
N THR A 48 10.50 10.62 6.37
CA THR A 48 9.13 10.20 6.70
C THR A 48 8.20 10.64 5.58
N PHE A 49 7.45 9.70 5.01
CA PHE A 49 6.47 9.97 3.98
C PHE A 49 5.04 9.77 4.50
N ASP A 50 4.08 10.52 3.96
CA ASP A 50 2.66 10.24 4.17
C ASP A 50 2.16 9.08 3.29
N GLY A 51 0.88 8.71 3.45
CA GLY A 51 0.26 7.66 2.65
C GLY A 51 0.10 7.98 1.16
N ASN A 52 0.34 9.23 0.74
CA ASN A 52 0.34 9.65 -0.65
C ASN A 52 1.75 9.69 -1.25
N GLY A 53 2.78 9.38 -0.45
CA GLY A 53 4.17 9.43 -0.87
C GLY A 53 4.80 10.83 -0.82
N TYR A 54 4.15 11.80 -0.18
CA TYR A 54 4.76 13.12 0.04
C TYR A 54 5.69 13.09 1.26
N LEU A 55 6.86 13.72 1.12
CA LEU A 55 7.80 13.91 2.22
C LEU A 55 7.17 14.82 3.29
N CYS A 56 7.06 14.31 4.50
CA CYS A 56 6.57 15.04 5.67
C CYS A 56 7.70 15.53 6.56
N ASP A 57 8.74 14.71 6.71
CA ASP A 57 9.89 15.02 7.55
C ASP A 57 11.15 14.39 6.98
N LEU A 58 12.30 14.98 7.28
CA LEU A 58 13.62 14.48 6.89
C LEU A 58 14.57 14.66 8.06
N PHE A 59 14.83 13.57 8.77
CA PHE A 59 15.81 13.55 9.83
C PHE A 59 17.20 13.30 9.26
N ILE A 60 18.16 14.13 9.67
CA ILE A 60 19.59 13.94 9.36
C ILE A 60 20.33 13.93 10.68
N VAL A 61 21.12 12.88 10.92
CA VAL A 61 21.91 12.76 12.15
C VAL A 61 22.83 13.99 12.27
N PRO A 62 22.89 14.67 13.43
CA PRO A 62 23.67 15.91 13.57
C PRO A 62 25.16 15.76 13.24
N THR A 63 25.72 14.56 13.40
CA THR A 63 27.11 14.24 13.10
C THR A 63 27.36 13.92 11.64
N ALA A 64 26.34 13.91 10.77
CA ALA A 64 26.49 13.57 9.35
C ALA A 64 27.55 14.43 8.64
N LEU A 65 27.69 15.71 9.01
CA LEU A 65 28.70 16.61 8.44
C LEU A 65 30.15 16.28 8.86
N ALA A 66 30.34 15.45 9.89
CA ALA A 66 31.66 14.96 10.26
C ALA A 66 32.09 13.76 9.40
N ASP A 67 31.12 12.95 8.97
CA ASP A 67 31.33 11.68 8.28
C ASP A 67 31.13 11.79 6.76
N TYR A 68 30.46 12.83 6.29
CA TYR A 68 30.15 13.07 4.88
C TYR A 68 30.59 14.47 4.43
N THR A 69 31.08 14.55 3.19
CA THR A 69 31.23 15.84 2.50
C THR A 69 29.85 16.41 2.15
N TYR A 70 29.76 17.73 1.90
CA TYR A 70 28.49 18.36 1.49
C TYR A 70 27.83 17.66 0.29
N THR A 71 28.61 17.38 -0.76
CA THR A 71 28.11 16.69 -1.95
C THR A 71 27.75 15.23 -1.64
N GLY A 72 28.54 14.55 -0.79
CA GLY A 72 28.24 13.17 -0.40
C GLY A 72 26.95 13.07 0.42
N LEU A 73 26.64 14.08 1.23
CA LEU A 73 25.37 14.14 1.96
C LEU A 73 24.19 14.45 1.01
N GLU A 74 24.37 15.35 0.04
CA GLU A 74 23.37 15.62 -1.00
C GLU A 74 23.05 14.38 -1.84
N ASP A 75 24.06 13.61 -2.22
CA ASP A 75 23.91 12.35 -2.95
C ASP A 75 23.13 11.33 -2.11
N LEU A 76 23.46 11.21 -0.82
CA LEU A 76 22.75 10.32 0.11
C LEU A 76 21.28 10.72 0.30
N ILE A 77 21.00 12.02 0.48
CA ILE A 77 19.62 12.52 0.58
C ILE A 77 18.85 12.18 -0.70
N THR A 78 19.45 12.43 -1.86
CA THR A 78 18.82 12.15 -3.16
C THR A 78 18.51 10.66 -3.32
N GLN A 79 19.48 9.81 -2.98
CA GLN A 79 19.33 8.36 -3.03
C GLN A 79 18.17 7.90 -2.14
N VAL A 80 18.20 8.31 -0.86
CA VAL A 80 17.21 7.89 0.13
C VAL A 80 15.80 8.35 -0.23
N LEU A 81 15.64 9.57 -0.77
CA LEU A 81 14.35 10.08 -1.23
C LEU A 81 13.84 9.33 -2.47
N SER A 82 14.72 9.06 -3.44
CA SER A 82 14.36 8.34 -4.65
C SER A 82 13.96 6.90 -4.35
N GLU A 83 14.80 6.18 -3.61
CA GLU A 83 14.55 4.79 -3.22
C GLU A 83 13.33 4.68 -2.30
N GLY A 84 13.15 5.61 -1.35
CA GLY A 84 11.99 5.64 -0.46
C GLY A 84 10.68 5.81 -1.24
N THR A 85 10.65 6.72 -2.21
CA THR A 85 9.49 6.92 -3.09
C THR A 85 9.20 5.68 -3.93
N GLN A 86 10.26 5.02 -4.43
CA GLN A 86 10.12 3.78 -5.20
C GLN A 86 9.56 2.64 -4.35
N ARG A 87 10.09 2.40 -3.14
CA ARG A 87 9.58 1.37 -2.22
C ARG A 87 8.11 1.59 -1.87
N LEU A 88 7.71 2.85 -1.62
CA LEU A 88 6.31 3.18 -1.36
C LEU A 88 5.41 2.82 -2.54
N ARG A 89 5.84 3.14 -3.76
CA ARG A 89 5.12 2.76 -4.99
C ARG A 89 5.01 1.25 -5.14
N GLU A 90 6.10 0.53 -4.93
CA GLU A 90 6.14 -0.93 -5.06
C GLU A 90 5.19 -1.59 -4.07
N VAL A 91 5.16 -1.15 -2.82
CA VAL A 91 4.25 -1.74 -1.84
C VAL A 91 2.80 -1.31 -2.05
N ALA A 92 2.55 -0.07 -2.48
CA ALA A 92 1.20 0.34 -2.90
C ALA A 92 0.70 -0.50 -4.07
N GLN A 93 1.55 -0.76 -5.08
CA GLN A 93 1.22 -1.61 -6.21
C GLN A 93 0.96 -3.06 -5.78
N ALA A 94 1.82 -3.62 -4.91
CA ALA A 94 1.64 -4.97 -4.39
C ALA A 94 0.32 -5.12 -3.61
N ALA A 95 -0.09 -4.08 -2.87
CA ALA A 95 -1.37 -4.06 -2.18
C ALA A 95 -2.54 -4.00 -3.17
N ILE A 96 -2.44 -3.16 -4.21
CA ILE A 96 -3.45 -3.09 -5.29
C ILE A 96 -3.56 -4.44 -6.01
N ASP A 97 -2.45 -5.06 -6.38
CA ASP A 97 -2.45 -6.34 -7.09
C ASP A 97 -3.06 -7.45 -6.24
N ARG A 98 -2.74 -7.49 -4.95
CA ARG A 98 -3.28 -8.48 -4.01
C ARG A 98 -4.80 -8.37 -3.84
N TYR A 99 -5.32 -7.16 -3.69
CA TYR A 99 -6.72 -6.95 -3.27
C TYR A 99 -7.67 -6.57 -4.42
N TRP A 100 -7.14 -6.01 -5.51
CA TRP A 100 -7.91 -5.56 -6.68
C TRP A 100 -7.37 -6.07 -8.02
N GLY A 101 -6.28 -6.83 -8.03
CA GLY A 101 -5.72 -7.42 -9.25
C GLY A 101 -6.65 -8.43 -9.92
N PRO A 102 -6.26 -8.93 -11.11
CA PRO A 102 -7.06 -9.89 -11.88
C PRO A 102 -7.30 -11.22 -11.13
N GLU A 103 -6.39 -11.59 -10.24
CA GLU A 103 -6.48 -12.79 -9.40
C GLU A 103 -7.14 -12.54 -8.03
N SER A 104 -7.61 -11.32 -7.77
CA SER A 104 -8.21 -10.97 -6.47
C SER A 104 -9.65 -11.47 -6.37
N SER A 105 -10.07 -11.80 -5.15
CA SER A 105 -11.47 -12.15 -4.83
C SER A 105 -12.46 -11.01 -5.11
N TRP A 106 -11.98 -9.79 -5.35
CA TRP A 106 -12.78 -8.68 -5.87
C TRP A 106 -13.34 -8.95 -7.28
N GLN A 107 -12.62 -9.69 -8.13
CA GLN A 107 -13.12 -10.01 -9.47
C GLN A 107 -14.30 -10.98 -9.42
N GLU A 108 -14.31 -11.91 -8.48
CA GLU A 108 -15.45 -12.81 -8.25
C GLU A 108 -16.73 -12.03 -7.88
N LEU A 109 -16.58 -10.93 -7.12
CA LEU A 109 -17.69 -10.04 -6.79
C LEU A 109 -18.16 -9.20 -7.98
N LYS A 110 -17.26 -8.80 -8.88
CA LYS A 110 -17.65 -8.10 -10.14
C LYS A 110 -18.43 -9.01 -11.07
N VAL A 111 -18.00 -10.26 -11.23
CA VAL A 111 -18.69 -11.25 -12.07
C VAL A 111 -20.12 -11.48 -11.57
N LEU A 112 -20.31 -11.56 -10.25
CA LEU A 112 -21.64 -11.63 -9.62
C LEU A 112 -22.53 -10.42 -9.90
N ARG A 113 -21.99 -9.25 -10.26
CA ARG A 113 -22.77 -8.06 -10.68
C ARG A 113 -23.07 -8.09 -12.17
N ASP A 114 -22.14 -8.55 -12.99
CA ASP A 114 -22.28 -8.52 -14.46
C ASP A 114 -23.17 -9.66 -14.99
N ASP A 115 -23.36 -10.72 -14.20
CA ASP A 115 -24.32 -11.80 -14.45
C ASP A 115 -25.79 -11.45 -14.06
N TRP A 116 -26.08 -10.19 -13.70
CA TRP A 116 -27.42 -9.67 -13.37
C TRP A 116 -28.07 -8.87 -14.49
#